data_AF-A0A6P8GCR6-F1
#
_entry.id   AF-A0A6P8GCR6-F1
#
_cell.length_a   1.000
_cell.length_b   1.000
_cell.length_c   1.000
_cell.angle_alpha   90.00
_cell.angle_beta   90.00
_cell.angle_gamma   90.00
#
_symmetry.space_group_name_H-M   'P 1'
#
loop_
_entity.id
_entity.type
_entity.pdbx_description
1 polymer ?
#
loop_
_entity_poly.entity_id
_entity_poly.type
_entity_poly.pdbx_seq_one_letter_code
_entity_poly.pdbx_strand_id
1 'polypeptide(L)'
;MKFPVICICVIVTGSLCLATFTHVRRREEIRLAREANFEDIKNTVTKDVLGETMQQLSNTHDKLEKMKTGLVELKGIFESQNTEAGKMNLDVDECQGEEKHVADALADLEAQKSNGNSEFEKQKEDWNKDLASLKQEASQRSKVCDYILMTSEEGKKLCGIKPDVAAVAAVAAVAAEAAKLENVEPQVEETKVKIPEAPKER
;
A
#
# COMPACT_ATOMS: atom_id res chain seq x y z
N MET A 1 41.73 22.99 132.16
CA MET A 1 40.47 22.77 131.42
C MET A 1 40.67 23.03 129.92
N LYS A 2 41.44 22.20 129.19
CA LYS A 2 41.70 22.39 127.73
C LYS A 2 41.33 21.18 126.87
N PHE A 3 41.25 19.98 127.46
CA PHE A 3 40.88 18.75 126.78
C PHE A 3 39.47 18.72 126.14
N PRO A 4 38.38 19.21 126.77
CA PRO A 4 37.05 19.13 126.14
C PRO A 4 36.94 20.00 124.88
N VAL A 5 37.67 21.12 124.81
CA VAL A 5 37.67 22.02 123.65
C VAL A 5 38.38 21.38 122.45
N ILE A 6 39.49 20.66 122.67
CA ILE A 6 40.25 19.99 121.61
C ILE A 6 39.44 18.87 120.97
N CYS A 7 38.72 18.06 121.77
CA CYS A 7 37.87 16.99 121.25
C CYS A 7 36.74 17.52 120.35
N ILE A 8 36.10 18.63 120.73
CA ILE A 8 35.05 19.25 119.91
C ILE A 8 35.63 19.76 118.58
N CYS A 9 36.79 20.40 118.60
CA CYS A 9 37.44 20.87 117.36
C CYS A 9 37.76 19.73 116.39
N VAL A 10 38.23 18.58 116.87
CA VAL A 10 38.53 17.41 116.02
C VAL A 10 37.26 16.80 115.40
N ILE A 11 36.16 16.75 116.16
CA ILE A 11 34.88 16.24 115.64
C ILE A 11 34.34 17.18 114.57
N VAL A 12 34.41 18.50 114.81
CA VAL A 12 33.93 19.50 113.85
C VAL A 12 34.77 19.46 112.56
N THR A 13 36.10 19.42 112.64
CA THR A 13 36.95 19.32 111.44
C THR A 13 36.76 18.00 110.71
N GLY A 14 36.65 16.87 111.44
CA GLY A 14 36.35 15.57 110.86
C GLY A 14 35.02 15.54 110.11
N SER A 15 33.96 16.13 110.68
CA SER A 15 32.65 16.23 110.02
C SER A 15 32.69 17.08 108.75
N LEU A 16 33.47 18.18 108.75
CA LEU A 16 33.63 19.05 107.59
C LEU A 16 34.39 18.35 106.46
N CYS A 17 35.45 17.58 106.80
CA CYS A 17 36.20 16.77 105.83
C CYS A 17 35.33 15.65 105.21
N LEU A 18 34.47 15.00 106.00
CA LEU A 18 33.55 13.98 105.48
C LEU A 18 32.48 14.60 104.58
N ALA A 19 31.95 15.78 104.93
CA ALA A 19 30.98 16.50 104.12
C ALA A 19 31.58 16.94 102.77
N THR A 20 32.81 17.46 102.75
CA THR A 20 33.47 17.85 101.49
C THR A 20 33.81 16.63 100.64
N PHE A 21 34.29 15.55 101.24
CA PHE A 21 34.60 14.31 100.52
C PHE A 21 33.35 13.69 99.86
N THR A 22 32.22 13.62 100.59
CA THR A 22 30.95 13.10 100.04
C THR A 22 30.40 14.00 98.92
N HIS A 23 30.56 15.32 99.03
CA HIS A 23 30.21 16.23 97.94
C HIS A 23 31.07 16.06 96.69
N VAL A 24 32.37 15.84 96.85
CA VAL A 24 33.29 15.59 95.73
C VAL A 24 32.93 14.28 95.03
N ARG A 25 32.72 13.18 95.78
CA ARG A 25 32.30 11.89 95.18
C ARG A 25 30.97 12.01 94.45
N ARG A 26 29.96 12.66 95.04
CA ARG A 26 28.69 12.90 94.36
C ARG A 26 28.85 13.70 93.08
N ARG A 27 29.77 14.68 93.05
CA ARG A 27 30.05 15.48 91.86
C ARG A 27 30.70 14.66 90.75
N GLU A 28 31.58 13.73 91.11
CA GLU A 28 32.20 12.78 90.18
C GLU A 28 31.18 11.78 89.63
N GLU A 29 30.32 11.22 90.48
CA GLU A 29 29.22 10.34 90.05
C GLU A 29 28.27 11.06 89.08
N ILE A 30 27.90 12.32 89.38
CA ILE A 30 27.06 13.12 88.48
C ILE A 30 27.79 13.41 87.15
N ARG A 31 29.11 13.62 87.16
CA ARG A 31 29.89 13.82 85.93
C ARG A 31 29.93 12.56 85.08
N LEU A 32 30.28 11.42 85.69
CA LEU A 32 30.32 10.12 84.99
C LEU A 32 28.94 9.74 84.46
N ALA A 33 27.88 9.95 85.23
CA ALA A 33 26.52 9.71 84.78
C ALA A 33 26.14 10.60 83.58
N ARG A 34 26.58 11.86 83.55
CA ARG A 34 26.36 12.73 82.38
C ARG A 34 27.12 12.24 81.17
N GLU A 35 28.39 11.88 81.31
CA GLU A 35 29.22 11.36 80.21
C GLU A 35 28.62 10.08 79.63
N ALA A 36 28.22 9.13 80.49
CA ALA A 36 27.53 7.91 80.08
C ALA A 36 26.22 8.20 79.32
N ASN A 37 25.40 9.14 79.82
CA ASN A 37 24.17 9.54 79.13
C ASN A 37 24.45 10.21 77.79
N PHE A 38 25.48 11.04 77.68
CA PHE A 38 25.86 11.66 76.40
C PHE A 38 26.33 10.63 75.39
N GLU A 39 27.12 9.65 75.82
CA GLU A 39 27.54 8.54 74.96
C GLU A 39 26.35 7.68 74.51
N ASP A 40 25.41 7.40 75.41
CA ASP A 40 24.20 6.63 75.09
C ASP A 40 23.29 7.37 74.11
N ILE A 41 23.04 8.66 74.34
CA ILE A 41 22.28 9.51 73.41
C ILE A 41 23.00 9.56 72.05
N LYS A 42 24.32 9.76 72.05
CA LYS A 42 25.10 9.78 70.80
C LYS A 42 25.01 8.45 70.06
N ASN A 43 25.12 7.32 70.77
CA ASN A 43 25.02 6.00 70.18
C ASN A 43 23.62 5.74 69.61
N THR A 44 22.57 6.17 70.30
CA THR A 44 21.19 6.06 69.84
C THR A 44 20.96 6.89 68.58
N VAL A 45 21.32 8.17 68.61
CA VAL A 45 21.21 9.05 67.44
C VAL A 45 22.03 8.53 66.26
N THR A 46 23.24 8.01 66.51
CA THR A 46 24.08 7.45 65.45
C THR A 46 23.43 6.20 64.85
N LYS A 47 22.82 5.34 65.66
CA LYS A 47 22.08 4.17 65.17
C LYS A 47 20.85 4.56 64.37
N ASP A 48 20.09 5.56 64.83
CA ASP A 48 18.90 6.04 64.13
C ASP A 48 19.26 6.65 62.76
N VAL A 49 20.29 7.51 62.72
CA VAL A 49 20.78 8.10 61.47
C VAL A 49 21.37 7.04 60.54
N LEU A 50 22.10 6.07 61.07
CA LEU A 50 22.63 4.95 60.28
C LEU A 50 21.50 4.08 59.72
N GLY A 51 20.47 3.80 60.52
CA GLY A 51 19.27 3.10 60.08
C GLY A 51 18.54 3.83 58.97
N GLU A 52 18.32 5.14 59.13
CA GLU A 52 17.66 5.96 58.12
C GLU A 52 18.48 6.02 56.82
N THR A 53 19.80 6.20 56.89
CA THR A 53 20.66 6.20 55.70
C THR A 53 20.70 4.85 55.00
N MET A 54 20.76 3.73 55.74
CA MET A 54 20.64 2.39 55.17
C MET A 54 19.27 2.17 54.52
N GLN A 55 18.20 2.62 55.17
CA GLN A 55 16.85 2.53 54.62
C GLN A 55 16.71 3.37 53.35
N GLN A 56 17.24 4.60 53.33
CA GLN A 56 17.29 5.43 52.13
C GLN A 56 18.08 4.75 51.00
N LEU A 57 19.21 4.11 51.32
CA LEU A 57 20.01 3.36 50.35
C LEU A 57 19.24 2.17 49.76
N SER A 58 18.53 1.41 50.60
CA SER A 58 17.68 0.31 50.11
C SER A 58 16.54 0.81 49.22
N ASN A 59 15.86 1.88 49.64
CA ASN A 59 14.77 2.48 48.87
C ASN A 59 15.24 3.06 47.53
N THR A 60 16.44 3.64 47.48
CA THR A 60 17.00 4.14 46.21
C THR A 60 17.40 2.99 45.30
N HIS A 61 17.99 1.92 45.84
CA HIS A 61 18.33 0.73 45.07
C HIS A 61 17.08 0.07 44.48
N ASP A 62 16.01 -0.09 45.27
CA ASP A 62 14.73 -0.65 44.82
C ASP A 62 14.11 0.20 43.71
N LYS A 63 14.15 1.53 43.86
CA LYS A 63 13.66 2.46 42.81
C LYS A 63 14.49 2.34 41.54
N LEU A 64 15.81 2.22 41.66
CA LEU A 64 16.71 2.09 40.53
C LEU A 64 16.49 0.76 39.80
N GLU A 65 16.26 -0.32 40.52
CA GLU A 65 15.93 -1.63 39.95
C GLU A 65 14.57 -1.62 39.24
N LYS A 66 13.54 -0.98 39.82
CA LYS A 66 12.25 -0.76 39.17
C LYS A 66 12.37 0.10 37.90
N MET A 67 13.18 1.16 37.94
CA MET A 67 13.45 1.97 36.76
C MET A 67 14.19 1.17 35.69
N LYS A 68 15.19 0.37 36.07
CA LYS A 68 15.96 -0.47 35.15
C LYS A 68 15.07 -1.51 34.47
N THR A 69 14.22 -2.20 35.22
CA THR A 69 13.27 -3.17 34.68
C THR A 69 12.26 -2.51 33.75
N GLY A 70 11.70 -1.36 34.15
CA GLY A 70 10.81 -0.57 33.28
C GLY A 70 11.52 -0.10 32.00
N LEU A 71 12.80 0.27 32.06
CA LEU A 71 13.58 0.69 30.89
C LEU A 71 13.85 -0.49 29.94
N VAL A 72 14.12 -1.69 30.47
CA VAL A 72 14.26 -2.92 29.67
C VAL A 72 12.95 -3.26 28.96
N GLU A 73 11.82 -3.16 29.67
CA GLU A 73 10.49 -3.38 29.09
C GLU A 73 10.19 -2.35 27.99
N LEU A 74 10.41 -1.05 28.26
CA LEU A 74 10.23 0.00 27.27
C LEU A 74 11.11 -0.21 26.03
N LYS A 75 12.35 -0.65 26.24
CA LYS A 75 13.27 -0.95 25.14
C LYS A 75 12.76 -2.13 24.30
N GLY A 76 12.23 -3.17 24.95
CA GLY A 76 11.60 -4.30 24.24
C GLY A 76 10.40 -3.87 23.40
N ILE A 77 9.52 -3.03 23.96
CA ILE A 77 8.37 -2.46 23.23
C ILE A 77 8.82 -1.58 22.07
N PHE A 78 9.85 -0.76 22.27
CA PHE A 78 10.39 0.10 21.23
C PHE A 78 11.00 -0.72 20.09
N GLU A 79 11.77 -1.77 20.40
CA GLU A 79 12.33 -2.67 19.38
C GLU A 79 11.23 -3.38 18.61
N SER A 80 10.18 -3.89 19.27
CA SER A 80 9.06 -4.52 18.57
C SER A 80 8.32 -3.54 17.66
N GLN A 81 7.98 -2.34 18.17
CA GLN A 81 7.32 -1.32 17.35
C GLN A 81 8.20 -0.84 16.20
N ASN A 82 9.51 -0.71 16.39
CA ASN A 82 10.42 -0.32 15.33
C ASN A 82 10.50 -1.40 14.24
N THR A 83 10.46 -2.69 14.60
CA THR A 83 10.37 -3.77 13.61
C THR A 83 9.04 -3.79 12.86
N GLU A 84 7.93 -3.50 13.53
CA GLU A 84 6.61 -3.38 12.90
C GLU A 84 6.53 -2.17 11.97
N ALA A 85 7.04 -1.01 12.41
CA ALA A 85 7.15 0.18 11.58
C ALA A 85 8.06 -0.06 10.36
N GLY A 86 9.17 -0.79 10.54
CA GLY A 86 10.03 -1.21 9.44
C GLY A 86 9.30 -2.06 8.39
N LYS A 87 8.46 -3.00 8.83
CA LYS A 87 7.62 -3.81 7.93
C LYS A 87 6.58 -2.95 7.21
N MET A 88 5.88 -2.08 7.93
CA MET A 88 4.89 -1.19 7.32
C MET A 88 5.52 -0.25 6.28
N ASN A 89 6.74 0.24 6.52
CA ASN A 89 7.44 1.05 5.51
C ASN A 89 7.77 0.24 4.26
N LEU A 90 8.21 -1.01 4.41
CA LEU A 90 8.44 -1.90 3.27
C LEU A 90 7.15 -2.17 2.49
N ASP A 91 6.05 -2.45 3.19
CA ASP A 91 4.74 -2.69 2.55
C ASP A 91 4.25 -1.42 1.80
N VAL A 92 4.49 -0.23 2.37
CA VAL A 92 4.17 1.05 1.72
C VAL A 92 5.02 1.28 0.48
N ASP A 93 6.32 1.00 0.55
CA ASP A 93 7.23 1.11 -0.59
C ASP A 93 6.83 0.12 -1.71
N GLU A 94 6.43 -1.10 -1.35
CA GLU A 94 5.92 -2.10 -2.29
C GLU A 94 4.61 -1.63 -2.95
N CYS A 95 3.64 -1.16 -2.16
CA CYS A 95 2.38 -0.60 -2.66
C CYS A 95 2.60 0.59 -3.61
N GLN A 96 3.53 1.50 -3.31
CA GLN A 96 3.87 2.60 -4.21
C GLN A 96 4.55 2.11 -5.50
N GLY A 97 5.36 1.05 -5.42
CA GLY A 97 5.94 0.38 -6.58
C GLY A 97 4.86 -0.22 -7.48
N GLU A 98 3.91 -0.94 -6.90
CA GLU A 98 2.76 -1.51 -7.61
C GLU A 98 1.86 -0.43 -8.22
N GLU A 99 1.59 0.66 -7.50
CA GLU A 99 0.80 1.79 -8.03
C GLU A 99 1.42 2.37 -9.30
N LYS A 100 2.75 2.57 -9.31
CA LYS A 100 3.47 3.05 -10.50
C LYS A 100 3.39 2.04 -11.64
N HIS A 101 3.61 0.76 -11.35
CA HIS A 101 3.54 -0.29 -12.37
C HIS A 101 2.13 -0.36 -12.98
N VAL A 102 1.08 -0.25 -12.17
CA VAL A 102 -0.31 -0.22 -12.64
C VAL A 102 -0.56 1.04 -13.46
N ALA A 103 -0.08 2.20 -13.03
CA ALA A 103 -0.24 3.45 -13.78
C ALA A 103 0.45 3.39 -15.16
N ASP A 104 1.67 2.86 -15.22
CA ASP A 104 2.41 2.68 -16.48
C ASP A 104 1.68 1.69 -17.40
N ALA A 105 1.21 0.56 -16.87
CA ALA A 105 0.41 -0.40 -17.65
C ALA A 105 -0.91 0.21 -18.16
N LEU A 106 -1.56 1.07 -17.37
CA LEU A 106 -2.78 1.78 -17.77
C LEU A 106 -2.50 2.77 -18.90
N ALA A 107 -1.39 3.52 -18.81
CA ALA A 107 -0.96 4.44 -19.85
C ALA A 107 -0.64 3.70 -21.17
N ASP A 108 0.04 2.55 -21.08
CA ASP A 108 0.31 1.69 -22.25
C ASP A 108 -0.97 1.14 -22.87
N LEU A 109 -1.93 0.67 -22.06
CA LEU A 109 -3.23 0.22 -22.55
C LEU A 109 -4.02 1.36 -23.21
N GLU A 110 -3.99 2.55 -22.62
CA GLU A 110 -4.67 3.73 -23.19
C GLU A 110 -4.03 4.14 -24.53
N ALA A 111 -2.70 4.10 -24.62
CA ALA A 111 -1.99 4.33 -25.87
C ALA A 111 -2.34 3.29 -26.94
N GLN A 112 -2.38 2.00 -26.59
CA GLN A 112 -2.79 0.93 -27.52
C GLN A 112 -4.23 1.11 -27.98
N LYS A 113 -5.16 1.46 -27.07
CA LYS A 113 -6.56 1.74 -27.41
C LYS A 113 -6.67 2.93 -28.36
N SER A 114 -5.94 4.01 -28.09
CA SER A 114 -5.93 5.20 -28.95
C SER A 114 -5.39 4.88 -30.34
N ASN A 115 -4.27 4.15 -30.44
CA ASN A 115 -3.71 3.72 -31.71
C ASN A 115 -4.68 2.80 -32.48
N GLY A 116 -5.24 1.79 -31.82
CA GLY A 116 -6.22 0.87 -32.42
C GLY A 116 -7.48 1.59 -32.91
N ASN A 117 -7.97 2.58 -32.17
CA ASN A 117 -9.12 3.39 -32.61
C ASN A 117 -8.79 4.26 -33.83
N SER A 118 -7.58 4.83 -33.87
CA SER A 118 -7.08 5.58 -35.03
C SER A 118 -6.94 4.70 -36.28
N GLU A 119 -6.40 3.49 -36.13
CA GLU A 119 -6.30 2.52 -37.22
C GLU A 119 -7.68 2.04 -37.69
N PHE A 120 -8.61 1.82 -36.76
CA PHE A 120 -9.97 1.43 -37.08
C PHE A 120 -10.72 2.50 -37.86
N GLU A 121 -10.66 3.77 -37.45
CA GLU A 121 -11.30 4.86 -38.18
C GLU A 121 -10.67 5.07 -39.57
N LYS A 122 -9.34 4.93 -39.71
CA LYS A 122 -8.68 4.95 -41.04
C LYS A 122 -9.18 3.84 -41.94
N GLN A 123 -9.20 2.60 -41.45
CA GLN A 123 -9.73 1.48 -42.23
C GLN A 123 -11.19 1.73 -42.60
N LYS A 124 -12.02 2.15 -41.65
CA LYS A 124 -13.43 2.46 -41.93
C LYS A 124 -13.60 3.56 -42.97
N GLU A 125 -12.76 4.60 -42.97
CA GLU A 125 -12.76 5.62 -44.03
C GLU A 125 -12.37 5.03 -45.39
N ASP A 126 -11.34 4.20 -45.44
CA ASP A 126 -10.88 3.57 -46.68
C ASP A 126 -11.91 2.58 -47.22
N TRP A 127 -12.50 1.74 -46.37
CA TRP A 127 -13.60 0.85 -46.73
C TRP A 127 -14.83 1.63 -47.21
N ASN A 128 -15.14 2.79 -46.62
CA ASN A 128 -16.22 3.65 -47.11
C ASN A 128 -15.90 4.29 -48.46
N LYS A 129 -14.65 4.68 -48.71
CA LYS A 129 -14.20 5.16 -50.04
C LYS A 129 -14.32 4.05 -51.08
N ASP A 130 -13.89 2.84 -50.75
CA ASP A 130 -14.01 1.67 -51.63
C ASP A 130 -15.47 1.35 -51.92
N LEU A 131 -16.34 1.39 -50.90
CA LEU A 131 -17.78 1.13 -51.06
C LEU A 131 -18.45 2.22 -51.90
N ALA A 132 -18.07 3.48 -51.73
CA ALA A 132 -18.53 4.59 -52.57
C ALA A 132 -18.03 4.46 -54.01
N SER A 133 -16.77 4.09 -54.22
CA SER A 133 -16.18 3.81 -55.53
C SER A 133 -16.87 2.64 -56.22
N LEU A 134 -17.06 1.51 -55.53
CA LEU A 134 -17.79 0.35 -56.04
C LEU A 134 -19.24 0.71 -56.41
N LYS A 135 -19.91 1.51 -55.57
CA LYS A 135 -21.27 1.97 -55.86
C LYS A 135 -21.30 2.89 -57.08
N GLN A 136 -20.29 3.74 -57.25
CA GLN A 136 -20.14 4.60 -58.42
C GLN A 136 -19.81 3.78 -59.68
N GLU A 137 -18.94 2.78 -59.59
CA GLU A 137 -18.63 1.84 -60.69
C GLU A 137 -19.82 0.95 -61.04
N ALA A 138 -20.66 0.58 -60.08
CA ALA A 138 -21.90 -0.16 -60.31
C ALA A 138 -23.02 0.75 -60.88
N SER A 139 -22.99 2.05 -60.57
CA SER A 139 -23.94 3.03 -61.11
C SER A 139 -23.53 3.51 -62.51
N GLN A 140 -22.22 3.56 -62.78
CA GLN A 140 -21.71 3.67 -64.14
C GLN A 140 -21.98 2.35 -64.85
N ARG A 141 -22.48 2.42 -66.08
CA ARG A 141 -22.74 1.22 -66.88
C ARG A 141 -21.44 0.43 -66.98
N SER A 142 -21.45 -0.85 -66.56
CA SER A 142 -20.26 -1.69 -66.68
C SER A 142 -19.79 -1.68 -68.14
N LYS A 143 -18.50 -1.50 -68.40
CA LYS A 143 -17.94 -1.56 -69.77
C LYS A 143 -18.26 -2.89 -70.46
N VAL A 144 -18.59 -3.92 -69.70
CA VAL A 144 -19.08 -5.22 -70.20
C VAL A 144 -20.47 -5.10 -70.83
N CYS A 145 -21.33 -4.21 -70.31
CA CYS A 145 -22.64 -3.92 -70.88
C CYS A 145 -22.57 -3.24 -72.24
N ASP A 146 -21.47 -2.58 -72.60
CA ASP A 146 -21.31 -1.98 -73.94
C ASP A 146 -21.01 -3.03 -75.02
N TYR A 147 -20.58 -4.23 -74.64
CA TYR A 147 -20.34 -5.36 -75.57
C TYR A 147 -21.55 -6.32 -75.69
N ILE A 148 -22.58 -6.16 -74.84
CA ILE A 148 -23.79 -6.98 -74.88
C ILE A 148 -24.78 -6.34 -75.85
N LEU A 149 -25.30 -7.14 -76.79
CA LEU A 149 -26.32 -6.70 -77.74
C LEU A 149 -27.56 -6.19 -77.00
N MET A 150 -27.76 -4.86 -77.06
CA MET A 150 -28.85 -4.11 -76.42
C MET A 150 -30.26 -4.53 -76.89
N THR A 151 -30.35 -5.41 -77.88
CA THR A 151 -31.57 -5.96 -78.45
C THR A 151 -32.05 -7.22 -77.75
N SER A 152 -31.21 -7.94 -76.99
CA SER A 152 -31.61 -9.11 -76.20
C SER A 152 -32.26 -8.70 -74.88
N GLU A 153 -33.38 -9.35 -74.53
CA GLU A 153 -34.10 -9.12 -73.25
C GLU A 153 -33.23 -9.41 -72.02
N GLU A 154 -32.28 -10.33 -72.15
CA GLU A 154 -31.35 -10.71 -71.08
C GLU A 154 -30.33 -9.60 -70.82
N GLY A 155 -29.82 -8.97 -71.87
CA GLY A 155 -28.93 -7.81 -71.77
C GLY A 155 -29.60 -6.58 -71.16
N LYS A 156 -30.89 -6.37 -71.45
CA LYS A 156 -31.69 -5.27 -70.86
C LYS A 156 -31.91 -5.45 -69.35
N LYS A 157 -32.12 -6.69 -68.89
CA LYS A 157 -32.30 -7.03 -67.47
C LYS A 157 -30.99 -6.96 -66.68
N LEU A 158 -29.88 -7.38 -67.28
CA LEU A 158 -28.57 -7.41 -66.60
C LEU A 158 -27.89 -6.04 -66.53
N CYS A 159 -28.17 -5.13 -67.48
CA CYS A 159 -27.51 -3.82 -67.58
C CYS A 159 -28.41 -2.63 -67.22
N GLY A 160 -29.58 -2.88 -66.64
CA GLY A 160 -30.40 -1.87 -65.96
C GLY A 160 -30.79 -0.66 -66.82
N ILE A 161 -31.31 -0.89 -68.03
CA ILE A 161 -31.78 0.21 -68.90
C ILE A 161 -33.24 0.52 -68.56
N LYS A 162 -33.53 1.70 -68.00
CA LYS A 162 -34.86 2.30 -68.17
C LYS A 162 -34.97 2.72 -69.63
N PRO A 163 -35.98 2.26 -70.37
CA PRO A 163 -36.07 2.50 -71.80
C PRO A 163 -36.28 3.99 -72.07
N ASP A 164 -35.26 4.62 -72.65
CA ASP A 164 -35.43 5.88 -73.35
C ASP A 164 -36.23 5.60 -74.63
N VAL A 165 -37.37 6.27 -74.75
CA VAL A 165 -38.48 5.95 -75.65
C VAL A 165 -38.14 6.24 -77.13
N ALA A 166 -36.96 6.77 -77.43
CA ALA A 166 -36.61 7.23 -78.77
C ALA A 166 -36.10 6.14 -79.74
N ALA A 167 -35.64 4.98 -79.27
CA ALA A 167 -35.00 3.98 -80.15
C ALA A 167 -35.94 2.85 -80.65
N VAL A 168 -37.15 2.74 -80.08
CA VAL A 168 -38.09 1.64 -80.41
C VAL A 168 -38.85 1.88 -81.72
N ALA A 169 -38.90 3.11 -82.23
CA ALA A 169 -39.62 3.44 -83.46
C ALA A 169 -38.87 3.06 -84.76
N ALA A 170 -37.55 2.84 -84.72
CA ALA A 170 -36.77 2.61 -85.94
C ALA A 170 -36.58 1.12 -86.31
N VAL A 171 -36.75 0.19 -85.36
CA VAL A 171 -36.39 -1.23 -85.57
C VAL A 171 -37.59 -2.12 -85.93
N ALA A 172 -38.83 -1.64 -85.71
CA ALA A 172 -40.05 -2.37 -86.04
C ALA A 172 -40.37 -2.44 -87.55
N ALA A 173 -39.68 -1.66 -88.40
CA ALA A 173 -39.93 -1.62 -89.84
C ALA A 173 -39.07 -2.58 -90.68
N VAL A 174 -38.02 -3.21 -90.11
CA VAL A 174 -37.02 -3.96 -90.92
C VAL A 174 -36.95 -5.46 -90.57
N ALA A 175 -37.58 -5.91 -89.49
CA ALA A 175 -37.51 -7.32 -89.04
C ALA A 175 -38.60 -8.24 -89.62
N ALA A 176 -39.40 -7.78 -90.60
CA ALA A 176 -40.41 -8.60 -91.27
C ALA A 176 -39.87 -9.42 -92.47
N GLU A 177 -38.61 -9.22 -92.89
CA GLU A 177 -38.10 -9.82 -94.14
C GLU A 177 -36.98 -10.88 -93.99
N ALA A 178 -36.55 -11.26 -92.79
CA ALA A 178 -35.48 -12.26 -92.63
C ALA A 178 -35.91 -13.49 -91.81
N ALA A 179 -37.07 -14.07 -92.16
CA ALA A 179 -37.39 -15.44 -91.81
C ALA A 179 -36.79 -16.41 -92.86
N LYS A 180 -35.57 -16.92 -92.63
CA LYS A 180 -35.11 -18.25 -93.10
C LYS A 180 -33.64 -18.50 -92.73
N LEU A 181 -33.38 -19.74 -92.27
CA LEU A 181 -32.06 -20.38 -92.04
C LEU A 181 -31.37 -19.87 -90.76
N GLU A 182 -30.85 -20.63 -89.81
CA GLU A 182 -30.53 -22.06 -89.65
C GLU A 182 -30.18 -22.17 -88.13
N ASN A 183 -30.93 -22.94 -87.34
CA ASN A 183 -30.54 -24.23 -86.76
C ASN A 183 -29.44 -24.25 -85.68
N VAL A 184 -29.79 -24.94 -84.58
CA VAL A 184 -28.99 -25.63 -83.55
C VAL A 184 -28.58 -24.88 -82.27
N GLU A 185 -29.24 -25.28 -81.18
CA GLU A 185 -29.01 -25.01 -79.75
C GLU A 185 -27.66 -25.53 -79.20
N PRO A 186 -27.15 -24.94 -78.10
CA PRO A 186 -25.84 -25.21 -77.53
C PRO A 186 -25.81 -26.31 -76.44
N GLN A 187 -24.58 -26.66 -76.09
CA GLN A 187 -24.12 -27.79 -75.27
C GLN A 187 -24.48 -27.72 -73.78
N VAL A 188 -24.70 -28.91 -73.23
CA VAL A 188 -24.77 -29.27 -71.81
C VAL A 188 -23.36 -29.59 -71.31
N GLU A 189 -22.92 -29.02 -70.18
CA GLU A 189 -22.11 -29.77 -69.20
C GLU A 189 -22.16 -29.13 -67.80
N GLU A 190 -23.16 -29.61 -67.06
CA GLU A 190 -23.20 -29.75 -65.62
C GLU A 190 -22.20 -30.90 -65.28
N THR A 191 -21.28 -30.86 -64.31
CA THR A 191 -21.52 -31.27 -62.92
C THR A 191 -20.19 -31.71 -62.27
N LYS A 192 -19.74 -30.98 -61.23
CA LYS A 192 -19.45 -31.46 -59.85
C LYS A 192 -18.48 -32.64 -59.63
N VAL A 193 -17.38 -32.37 -58.92
CA VAL A 193 -16.67 -33.33 -58.02
C VAL A 193 -16.19 -32.52 -56.80
N LYS A 194 -16.90 -32.57 -55.66
CA LYS A 194 -16.70 -33.39 -54.45
C LYS A 194 -15.52 -32.97 -53.52
N ILE A 195 -15.95 -32.45 -52.37
CA ILE A 195 -15.39 -32.43 -51.00
C ILE A 195 -14.50 -33.67 -50.71
N PRO A 196 -13.36 -33.55 -50.01
CA PRO A 196 -13.23 -33.75 -48.55
C PRO A 196 -12.20 -32.77 -47.93
N GLU A 197 -11.99 -32.55 -46.63
CA GLU A 197 -12.31 -33.23 -45.37
C GLU A 197 -11.97 -32.22 -44.24
N ALA A 198 -12.70 -32.27 -43.12
CA ALA A 198 -12.23 -31.78 -41.81
C ALA A 198 -11.03 -32.65 -41.34
N PRO A 199 -10.22 -32.38 -40.28
CA PRO A 199 -10.69 -31.84 -38.99
C PRO A 199 -9.65 -31.16 -38.04
N LYS A 200 -10.12 -30.82 -36.81
CA LYS A 200 -9.38 -30.56 -35.54
C LYS A 200 -8.65 -29.21 -35.45
N GLU A 201 -8.41 -28.58 -34.30
CA GLU A 201 -8.33 -28.97 -32.87
C GLU A 201 -8.48 -27.64 -32.07
N ARG A 202 -9.22 -27.59 -30.96
CA ARG A 202 -8.70 -27.62 -29.58
C ARG A 202 -7.32 -26.99 -29.34
#